data_AF-A0A931YQA1-F1
#
_entry.id   AF-A0A931YQA1-F1
#
_cell.length_a   1.000
_cell.length_b   1.000
_cell.length_c   1.000
_cell.angle_alpha   90.00
_cell.angle_beta   90.00
_cell.angle_gamma   90.00
#
_symmetry.space_group_name_H-M   'P 1'
#
loop_
_entity.id
_entity.type
_entity.pdbx_description
1 polymer ?
#
loop_
_entity_poly.entity_id
_entity_poly.type
_entity_poly.pdbx_seq_one_letter_code
_entity_poly.pdbx_strand_id
1 'polypeptide(L)' 'MKKMVFESKLLPDGHLYCPTEVAQKNNAHFKVIVTFKETEFEASEHEVELSSVHDASEDFLSEKELNYYLGLKDL' A
#
# COMPACT_ATOMS: atom_id res chain seq x y z
N MET A 1 -17.00 7.18 9.40
CA MET A 1 -15.85 7.03 8.47
C MET A 1 -16.07 7.96 7.28
N LYS A 2 -15.18 8.92 7.03
CA LYS A 2 -15.22 9.72 5.79
C LYS A 2 -14.69 8.85 4.65
N LYS A 3 -15.43 8.73 3.56
CA LYS A 3 -15.01 8.02 2.34
C LYS A 3 -14.42 9.05 1.36
N MET A 4 -13.29 8.71 0.75
CA MET A 4 -12.64 9.51 -0.30
C MET A 4 -12.37 8.58 -1.48
N VAL A 5 -12.71 9.02 -2.68
CA VAL A 5 -12.45 8.30 -3.93
C VAL A 5 -11.65 9.24 -4.81
N PHE A 6 -10.54 8.75 -5.34
CA PHE A 6 -9.65 9.51 -6.21
C PHE A 6 -8.96 8.54 -7.18
N GLU A 7 -8.52 9.05 -8.31
CA GLU A 7 -7.66 8.28 -9.22
C GLU A 7 -6.25 8.25 -8.65
N SER A 8 -5.79 7.05 -8.30
CA SER A 8 -4.42 6.82 -7.87
C SER A 8 -3.59 6.33 -9.06
N LYS A 9 -2.26 6.50 -8.96
CA LYS A 9 -1.29 6.01 -9.92
C LYS A 9 -0.20 5.24 -9.19
N LEU A 10 0.36 4.23 -9.85
CA LEU A 10 1.58 3.57 -9.41
C LEU A 10 2.76 4.53 -9.61
N LEU A 11 3.53 4.74 -8.56
CA LEU A 11 4.74 5.55 -8.59
C LEU A 11 5.92 4.68 -9.09
N PRO A 12 7.02 5.31 -9.55
CA PRO A 12 8.19 4.58 -10.06
C PRO A 12 8.84 3.62 -9.05
N ASP A 13 8.59 3.83 -7.76
CA ASP A 13 9.08 3.02 -6.64
C ASP A 13 8.11 1.91 -6.21
N GLY A 14 7.06 1.67 -6.99
CA GLY A 14 6.06 0.63 -6.71
C GLY A 14 4.97 1.03 -5.71
N HIS A 15 5.01 2.24 -5.15
CA HIS A 15 3.99 2.69 -4.21
C HIS A 15 2.77 3.27 -4.92
N LEU A 16 1.60 3.20 -4.28
CA LEU A 16 0.41 3.92 -4.74
C LEU A 16 0.44 5.38 -4.27
N TYR A 17 0.13 6.31 -5.18
CA TYR A 17 -0.01 7.72 -4.84
C TYR A 17 -1.07 7.94 -3.75
N CYS A 18 -0.70 8.68 -2.70
CA CYS A 18 -1.57 9.11 -1.60
C CYS A 18 -1.79 10.63 -1.65
N PRO A 19 -3.05 11.11 -1.61
CA PRO A 19 -3.35 12.54 -1.58
C PRO A 19 -2.78 13.23 -0.33
N THR A 20 -2.24 14.43 -0.51
CA THR A 20 -1.62 15.23 0.55
C THR A 20 -2.56 15.55 1.72
N GLU A 21 -3.87 15.65 1.48
CA GLU A 21 -4.89 15.91 2.50
C GLU A 21 -5.05 14.74 3.49
N VAL A 22 -4.63 13.55 3.06
CA VAL A 22 -4.68 12.32 3.82
C VAL A 22 -3.34 12.04 4.49
N ALA A 23 -2.24 12.34 3.79
CA ALA A 23 -0.86 12.13 4.25
C ALA A 23 -0.50 12.89 5.54
N GLN A 24 -1.14 14.04 5.81
CA GLN A 24 -0.80 14.90 6.94
C GLN A 24 -1.48 14.52 8.27
N LYS A 25 -2.17 13.38 8.36
CA LYS A 25 -2.88 12.97 9.58
C LYS A 25 -2.05 12.00 10.41
N ASN A 26 -1.64 12.45 11.60
CA ASN A 26 -1.03 11.56 12.60
C ASN A 26 -2.06 10.57 13.16
N ASN A 27 -1.62 9.33 13.41
CA ASN A 27 -2.43 8.23 13.98
C ASN A 27 -3.73 7.91 13.22
N ALA A 28 -3.72 8.03 11.89
CA ALA A 28 -4.87 7.71 11.07
C ALA A 28 -4.85 6.24 10.62
N HIS A 29 -5.99 5.56 10.81
CA HIS A 29 -6.22 4.23 10.26
C HIS A 29 -7.02 4.35 8.96
N PHE A 30 -6.51 3.75 7.90
CA PHE A 30 -7.13 3.77 6.57
C PHE A 30 -7.58 2.37 6.17
N LYS A 31 -8.75 2.27 5.54
CA LYS A 31 -9.13 1.10 4.75
C LYS A 31 -9.00 1.50 3.28
N VAL A 32 -8.00 0.95 2.60
CA VAL A 32 -7.74 1.21 1.18
C VAL A 32 -8.44 0.13 0.35
N ILE A 33 -9.16 0.55 -0.69
CA ILE A 33 -9.78 -0.35 -1.67
C ILE A 33 -9.32 0.14 -3.04
N VAL A 34 -8.63 -0.74 -3.77
CA VAL A 34 -8.16 -0.47 -5.13
C VAL A 34 -9.13 -1.14 -6.09
N THR A 35 -9.53 -0.42 -7.14
CA THR A 35 -10.43 -0.94 -8.17
C THR A 35 -9.82 -0.61 -9.53
N PHE A 36 -9.59 -1.64 -10.32
CA PHE A 36 -9.10 -1.51 -11.69
C PHE A 36 -10.29 -1.35 -12.64
N LYS A 37 -10.15 -0.52 -13.68
CA LYS A 37 -11.23 -0.27 -14.67
C LYS A 37 -11.38 -1.44 -15.66
N GLU A 38 -10.33 -2.25 -15.83
CA GLU A 38 -10.34 -3.43 -16.68
C GLU A 38 -10.80 -4.64 -15.87
N THR A 39 -12.04 -5.08 -16.11
CA THR A 39 -12.63 -6.29 -15.53
C THR A 39 -12.30 -7.56 -16.31
N GLU A 40 -11.50 -7.47 -17.37
CA GLU A 40 -11.20 -8.60 -18.27
C GLU A 40 -10.10 -9.52 -17.74
N PHE A 41 -9.36 -9.09 -16.72
CA PHE A 41 -8.37 -9.90 -16.02
C PHE A 41 -8.83 -10.13 -14.58
N GLU A 42 -9.73 -11.09 -14.39
CA GLU A 42 -9.87 -11.72 -13.07
C GLU A 42 -8.60 -12.54 -12.84
N ALA A 43 -7.83 -12.16 -11.82
CA ALA A 43 -6.71 -13.00 -11.37
C ALA A 43 -7.26 -14.37 -10.98
N SER A 44 -6.70 -15.42 -11.56
CA SER A 44 -7.07 -16.79 -11.21
C SER A 44 -6.77 -17.07 -9.74
N GLU A 45 -7.51 -17.99 -9.11
CA GLU A 45 -7.23 -18.39 -7.72
C GLU A 45 -5.75 -18.77 -7.52
N HIS A 46 -5.15 -19.40 -8.53
CA HIS A 46 -3.73 -19.76 -8.53
C HIS A 46 -2.79 -18.55 -8.52
N GLU A 47 -3.09 -17.50 -9.27
CA GLU A 47 -2.30 -16.25 -9.28
C GLU A 47 -2.41 -15.50 -7.94
N VAL A 48 -3.59 -15.54 -7.31
CA VAL A 48 -3.83 -14.97 -5.98
C VAL A 48 -3.06 -15.74 -4.90
N GLU A 49 -3.02 -17.07 -5.00
CA GLU A 49 -2.23 -17.90 -4.09
C GLU A 49 -0.72 -17.69 -4.30
N LEU A 50 -0.25 -17.58 -5.54
CA LEU A 50 1.16 -17.30 -5.84
C LEU A 50 1.60 -15.91 -5.37
N SER A 51 0.77 -14.88 -5.53
CA SER A 51 1.10 -13.55 -5.02
C SER A 51 1.32 -13.60 -3.52
N SER A 52 0.48 -14.34 -2.80
CA SER A 52 0.58 -14.53 -1.35
C SER A 52 1.88 -15.24 -0.92
N VAL A 53 2.42 -16.14 -1.75
CA VAL A 53 3.68 -16.86 -1.48
C VAL A 53 4.90 -15.96 -1.70
N HIS A 54 4.83 -15.06 -2.69
CA HIS A 54 5.94 -14.14 -3.02
C HIS A 54 5.93 -12.87 -2.19
N ASP A 55 4.77 -12.37 -1.78
CA ASP A 55 4.61 -11.21 -0.88
C ASP A 55 5.37 -11.46 0.44
N ALA A 56 5.21 -12.65 1.03
CA ALA A 56 5.84 -13.01 2.30
C ALA A 56 7.38 -13.15 2.27
N SER A 57 8.01 -13.19 1.09
CA SER A 57 9.45 -13.47 0.96
C SER A 57 10.34 -12.24 1.14
N GLU A 58 9.82 -11.04 0.83
CA GLU A 58 10.48 -9.75 1.08
C GLU A 58 9.66 -8.80 1.97
N ASP A 59 8.52 -9.25 2.51
CA ASP A 59 7.58 -8.50 3.38
C ASP A 59 8.12 -8.11 4.77
N PHE A 60 9.42 -8.26 5.01
CA PHE A 60 10.04 -7.75 6.22
C PHE A 60 10.54 -6.33 5.96
N LEU A 61 9.88 -5.36 6.60
CA LEU A 61 10.38 -3.98 6.65
C LEU A 61 11.86 -4.00 7.02
N SER A 62 12.70 -3.42 6.18
CA SER A 62 14.10 -3.21 6.50
C SER A 62 14.21 -2.37 7.77
N GLU A 63 15.32 -2.46 8.48
CA GLU A 63 15.56 -1.64 9.68
C GLU A 63 15.45 -0.14 9.37
N LYS A 64 15.77 0.26 8.14
CA LYS A 64 15.59 1.65 7.67
C LYS A 64 14.10 2.03 7.60
N GLU A 65 13.26 1.16 7.06
CA GLU A 65 11.81 1.38 6.95
C GLU A 65 11.14 1.33 8.32
N LEU A 66 11.51 0.37 9.17
CA LEU A 66 11.08 0.32 10.58
C LEU A 66 11.40 1.63 11.30
N ASN A 67 12.63 2.11 11.18
CA ASN A 67 13.04 3.37 11.81
C ASN A 67 12.29 4.59 11.28
N TYR A 68 11.97 4.60 9.98
CA TYR A 68 11.18 5.66 9.35
C TYR A 68 9.73 5.64 9.85
N TYR A 69 9.09 4.48 9.86
CA TYR A 69 7.68 4.36 10.28
C TYR A 69 7.48 4.50 11.79
N LEU A 70 8.46 4.10 12.60
CA LEU A 70 8.40 4.18 14.05
C LEU A 70 9.03 5.47 14.62
N GLY A 71 9.62 6.32 13.77
CA GLY A 71 10.28 7.56 14.21
C GLY A 71 11.45 7.33 15.17
N LEU A 72 12.16 6.21 15.02
CA LEU A 72 13.20 5.77 15.96
C LEU A 72 14.59 6.39 15.69
N LYS A 73 14.78 7.04 14.53
CA LYS A 73 16.02 7.76 14.19
C LYS A 73 15.96 9.22 14.66
N ASP A 74 15.97 9.40 15.98
CA ASP A 74 16.26 10.68 16.67
C ASP A 74 16.97 10.44 18.03
N LEU A 75 17.71 9.32 18.19
CA LEU A 75 18.51 8.98 19.38
C LEU A 75 19.95 8.60 19.01
#